data_AF-A0A9X6BN76-F1
#
_entry.id   AF-A0A9X6BN76-F1
#
_cell.length_a   1.000
_cell.length_b   1.000
_cell.length_c   1.000
_cell.angle_alpha   90.00
_cell.angle_beta   90.00
_cell.angle_gamma   90.00
#
_symmetry.space_group_name_H-M   'P 1'
#
loop_
_entity.id
_entity.type
_entity.pdbx_description
1 polymer ?
#
loop_
_entity_poly.entity_id
_entity_poly.type
_entity_poly.pdbx_seq_one_letter_code
_entity_poly.pdbx_strand_id
1 'polypeptide(L)'
;MASIYALKGRFQALLRPMVGALYRGGITANQVTLIAAAVSLMVAAVVLRGGPSRPLLYLLLPVWMLVRMALNAVDGMLAREFGQQSRLGAYLNELCDVVADAALYLSLLGVPGVSAPWLWIFALLAALTEYAGVLGLMVGASRRYDGPMGKSDRALVIGVLGVGLACGLLGARGVTWVAIALSLACMATVWRRVRAGLAEAPAGT
;
A
#
# COMPACT_ATOMS: atom_id res chain seq x y z
N MET A 1 22.41 -7.62 15.33
CA MET A 1 21.12 -8.16 14.83
C MET A 1 20.51 -7.16 13.87
N ALA A 2 20.26 -7.54 12.61
CA ALA A 2 19.57 -6.68 11.65
C ALA A 2 18.09 -6.59 12.04
N SER A 3 17.78 -5.67 12.95
CA SER A 3 16.40 -5.34 13.31
C SER A 3 15.71 -4.68 12.10
N ILE A 4 14.41 -4.91 11.92
CA ILE A 4 13.57 -4.27 10.90
C ILE A 4 13.74 -2.74 10.91
N TYR A 5 14.02 -2.16 12.08
CA TYR A 5 14.35 -0.75 12.25
C TYR A 5 15.64 -0.32 11.51
N ALA A 6 16.66 -1.18 11.44
CA ALA A 6 17.89 -0.92 10.71
C ALA A 6 17.67 -0.95 9.19
N LEU A 7 16.78 -1.83 8.71
CA LEU A 7 16.40 -1.88 7.29
C LEU A 7 15.65 -0.61 6.89
N LYS A 8 14.68 -0.18 7.71
CA LYS A 8 13.95 1.08 7.54
C LYS A 8 14.89 2.29 7.55
N GLY A 9 15.83 2.35 8.49
CA GLY A 9 16.81 3.43 8.59
C GLY A 9 17.75 3.50 7.37
N ARG A 10 18.26 2.35 6.89
CA ARG A 10 19.10 2.29 5.68
C ARG A 10 18.35 2.72 4.43
N PHE A 11 17.11 2.27 4.26
CA PHE A 11 16.27 2.67 3.13
C PHE A 11 16.02 4.19 3.13
N GLN A 12 15.66 4.76 4.28
CA GLN A 12 15.50 6.21 4.40
C GLN A 12 16.81 6.96 4.14
N ALA A 13 17.95 6.46 4.61
CA ALA A 13 19.25 7.07 4.34
C ALA A 13 19.57 7.15 2.83
N LEU A 14 19.18 6.14 2.05
CA LEU A 14 19.30 6.17 0.59
C LEU A 14 18.40 7.23 -0.06
N LEU A 15 17.22 7.49 0.51
CA LEU A 15 16.27 8.48 -0.02
C LEU A 15 16.60 9.92 0.40
N ARG A 16 17.30 10.13 1.52
CA ARG A 16 17.59 11.47 2.08
C ARG A 16 18.15 12.50 1.08
N PRO A 17 19.13 12.17 0.20
CA PRO A 17 19.64 13.13 -0.77
C PRO A 17 18.55 13.63 -1.73
N MET A 18 17.69 12.71 -2.19
CA MET A 18 16.56 13.02 -3.05
C MET A 18 15.51 13.85 -2.30
N VAL A 19 15.15 13.47 -1.07
CA VAL A 19 14.22 14.23 -0.23
C VAL A 19 14.70 15.67 -0.02
N GLY A 20 15.99 15.85 0.28
CA GLY A 20 16.59 17.18 0.42
C GLY A 20 16.59 17.99 -0.88
N ALA A 21 16.75 17.34 -2.03
CA ALA A 21 16.64 18.00 -3.33
C ALA A 21 15.19 18.43 -3.64
N LEU A 22 14.20 17.57 -3.36
CA LEU A 22 12.78 17.88 -3.51
C LEU A 22 12.38 19.07 -2.63
N TYR A 23 12.81 19.08 -1.37
CA TYR A 23 12.54 20.19 -0.45
C TYR A 23 13.14 21.51 -0.95
N ARG A 24 14.41 21.51 -1.39
CA ARG A 24 15.04 22.71 -1.99
C ARG A 24 14.34 23.18 -3.26
N GLY A 25 13.72 22.27 -4.00
CA GLY A 25 12.87 22.57 -5.15
C GLY A 25 11.45 23.08 -4.80
N GLY A 26 11.13 23.26 -3.51
CA GLY A 26 9.82 23.74 -3.06
C GLY A 26 8.71 22.68 -3.12
N ILE A 27 9.06 21.41 -3.30
CA ILE A 27 8.08 20.32 -3.37
C ILE A 27 7.59 19.98 -1.96
N THR A 28 6.27 19.86 -1.84
CA THR A 28 5.59 19.55 -0.59
C THR A 28 5.26 18.06 -0.47
N ALA A 29 5.16 17.55 0.77
CA ALA A 29 4.72 16.20 1.08
C ALA A 29 3.35 15.91 0.44
N ASN A 30 2.41 16.86 0.53
CA ASN A 30 1.08 16.73 -0.06
C ASN A 30 1.11 16.59 -1.59
N GLN A 31 2.00 17.31 -2.28
CA GLN A 31 2.18 17.15 -3.73
C GLN A 31 2.67 15.74 -4.06
N VAL A 32 3.63 15.22 -3.30
CA VAL A 32 4.14 13.85 -3.50
C VAL A 32 3.02 12.83 -3.31
N THR A 33 2.23 12.93 -2.24
CA THR A 33 1.09 12.03 -1.98
C THR A 33 0.04 12.08 -3.10
N LEU A 34 -0.35 13.28 -3.54
CA LEU A 34 -1.36 13.46 -4.58
C LEU A 34 -0.89 12.94 -5.95
N ILE A 35 0.37 13.20 -6.32
CA ILE A 35 0.97 12.69 -7.55
C ILE A 35 1.06 11.16 -7.51
N ALA A 36 1.51 10.59 -6.39
CA ALA A 36 1.56 9.14 -6.22
C ALA A 36 0.16 8.50 -6.37
N ALA A 37 -0.87 9.13 -5.81
CA ALA A 37 -2.25 8.69 -5.98
C ALA A 37 -2.71 8.74 -7.44
N ALA A 38 -2.54 9.89 -8.11
CA ALA A 38 -2.94 10.09 -9.49
C ALA A 38 -2.26 9.10 -10.45
N VAL A 39 -0.95 8.90 -10.30
CA VAL A 39 -0.20 7.93 -11.13
C VAL A 39 -0.63 6.49 -10.81
N SER A 40 -0.98 6.17 -9.56
CA SER A 40 -1.53 4.85 -9.21
C SER A 40 -2.84 4.56 -9.94
N LEU A 41 -3.73 5.54 -10.02
CA LEU A 41 -4.99 5.42 -10.78
C LEU A 41 -4.72 5.23 -12.28
N MET A 42 -3.75 5.96 -12.83
CA MET A 42 -3.35 5.83 -14.23
C MET A 42 -2.77 4.44 -14.52
N VAL A 43 -1.84 3.95 -13.69
CA VAL A 43 -1.26 2.60 -13.83
C VAL A 43 -2.37 1.54 -13.73
N ALA A 44 -3.26 1.67 -12.75
CA ALA A 44 -4.40 0.76 -12.61
C ALA A 44 -5.28 0.73 -13.87
N ALA A 45 -5.60 1.89 -14.45
CA ALA A 45 -6.40 1.98 -15.67
C ALA A 45 -5.70 1.36 -16.89
N VAL A 46 -4.38 1.58 -17.03
CA VAL A 46 -3.58 0.98 -18.10
C VAL A 46 -3.52 -0.54 -17.97
N VAL A 47 -3.27 -1.05 -16.77
CA VAL A 47 -3.23 -2.50 -16.49
C VAL A 47 -4.60 -3.13 -16.74
N LEU A 48 -5.67 -2.52 -16.21
CA LEU A 48 -7.04 -3.03 -16.33
C LEU A 48 -7.48 -3.20 -17.78
N ARG A 49 -7.22 -2.18 -18.62
CA ARG A 49 -7.69 -2.17 -20.02
C ARG A 49 -6.72 -2.84 -20.98
N GLY A 50 -5.42 -2.65 -20.77
CA GLY A 50 -4.38 -3.08 -21.70
C GLY A 50 -3.75 -4.43 -21.38
N GLY A 51 -3.73 -4.82 -20.11
CA GLY A 51 -3.11 -6.07 -19.64
C GLY A 51 -3.56 -7.32 -20.38
N PRO A 52 -4.88 -7.52 -20.65
CA PRO A 52 -5.37 -8.72 -21.33
C PRO A 52 -4.84 -8.88 -22.76
N SER A 53 -4.70 -7.77 -23.50
CA SER A 53 -4.17 -7.78 -24.87
C SER A 53 -2.64 -7.69 -24.92
N ARG A 54 -2.00 -7.13 -23.89
CA ARG A 54 -0.55 -6.91 -23.80
C ARG A 54 -0.05 -7.31 -22.39
N PRO A 55 0.24 -8.60 -22.15
CA PRO A 55 0.61 -9.10 -20.82
C PRO A 55 1.81 -8.38 -20.18
N LEU A 56 2.74 -7.85 -20.98
CA LEU A 56 3.87 -7.06 -20.46
C LEU A 56 3.44 -5.83 -19.66
N LEU A 57 2.22 -5.29 -19.86
CA LEU A 57 1.70 -4.19 -19.07
C LEU A 57 1.49 -4.56 -17.59
N TYR A 58 1.37 -5.84 -17.25
CA TYR A 58 1.33 -6.28 -15.84
C TYR A 58 2.64 -6.01 -15.10
N LEU A 59 3.77 -5.81 -15.80
CA LEU A 59 5.05 -5.38 -15.17
C LEU A 59 5.00 -3.95 -14.61
N LEU A 60 4.00 -3.16 -14.97
CA LEU A 60 3.77 -1.88 -14.31
C LEU A 60 3.41 -2.05 -12.83
N LEU A 61 2.79 -3.18 -12.43
CA LEU A 61 2.44 -3.44 -11.04
C LEU A 61 3.67 -3.56 -10.12
N PRO A 62 4.66 -4.45 -10.34
CA PRO A 62 5.84 -4.53 -9.49
C PRO A 62 6.66 -3.24 -9.49
N VAL A 63 6.84 -2.61 -10.66
CA VAL A 63 7.61 -1.37 -10.78
C VAL A 63 6.93 -0.24 -10.00
N TRP A 64 5.63 -0.03 -10.23
CA TRP A 64 4.91 1.05 -9.58
C TRP A 64 4.67 0.81 -8.10
N MET A 65 4.40 -0.43 -7.67
CA MET A 65 4.30 -0.76 -6.24
C MET A 65 5.59 -0.42 -5.49
N LEU A 66 6.76 -0.73 -6.06
CA LEU A 66 8.05 -0.40 -5.47
C LEU A 66 8.26 1.13 -5.41
N VAL A 67 8.02 1.83 -6.52
CA VAL A 67 8.16 3.29 -6.58
C VAL A 67 7.21 3.97 -5.61
N ARG A 68 5.94 3.55 -5.54
CA ARG A 68 4.96 4.10 -4.61
C ARG A 68 5.37 3.91 -3.16
N MET A 69 5.87 2.73 -2.78
CA MET A 69 6.37 2.53 -1.41
C MET A 69 7.55 3.46 -1.08
N ALA A 70 8.38 3.81 -2.06
CA ALA A 70 9.42 4.83 -1.89
C ALA A 70 8.83 6.24 -1.76
N LEU A 71 7.84 6.61 -2.57
CA LEU A 71 7.16 7.92 -2.51
C LEU A 71 6.43 8.14 -1.17
N ASN A 72 5.76 7.13 -0.64
CA ASN A 72 5.13 7.14 0.69
C ASN A 72 6.16 7.21 1.84
N ALA A 73 7.43 6.88 1.58
CA ALA A 73 8.50 7.14 2.53
C ALA A 73 9.00 8.59 2.41
N VAL A 74 9.10 9.10 1.18
CA VAL A 74 9.53 10.46 0.85
C VAL A 74 8.58 11.51 1.43
N ASP A 75 7.26 11.37 1.24
CA ASP A 75 6.29 12.33 1.80
C ASP A 75 6.34 12.37 3.34
N GLY A 76 6.45 11.22 4.00
CA GLY A 76 6.61 11.12 5.44
C GLY A 76 7.94 11.70 5.92
N MET A 77 9.01 11.61 5.13
CA MET A 77 10.29 12.25 5.43
C MET A 77 10.24 13.77 5.24
N LEU A 78 9.62 14.26 4.17
CA LEU A 78 9.37 15.69 3.97
C LEU A 78 8.56 16.27 5.13
N ALA A 79 7.50 15.58 5.55
CA ALA A 79 6.69 15.99 6.68
C ALA A 79 7.50 16.08 7.98
N ARG A 80 8.26 15.04 8.33
CA ARG A 80 8.98 14.95 9.62
C ARG A 80 10.30 15.73 9.67
N GLU A 81 11.11 15.65 8.62
CA GLU A 81 12.48 16.21 8.61
C GLU A 81 12.49 17.69 8.19
N PHE A 82 11.48 18.16 7.45
CA PHE A 82 11.44 19.53 6.92
C PHE A 82 10.22 20.35 7.39
N GLY A 83 9.56 19.92 8.47
CA GLY A 83 8.48 20.68 9.11
C GLY A 83 7.19 20.81 8.28
N GLN A 84 6.96 19.92 7.31
CA GLN A 84 5.76 19.95 6.45
C GLN A 84 4.58 19.13 7.01
N GLN A 85 4.61 18.71 8.28
CA GLN A 85 3.48 18.05 8.91
C GLN A 85 2.25 18.95 8.95
N SER A 86 1.11 18.43 8.50
CA SER A 86 -0.16 19.16 8.54
C SER A 86 -1.32 18.21 8.79
N ARG A 87 -2.43 18.73 9.35
CA ARG A 87 -3.67 17.97 9.53
C ARG A 87 -4.20 17.47 8.18
N LEU A 88 -4.21 18.34 7.17
CA LEU A 88 -4.59 17.96 5.80
C LEU A 88 -3.71 16.83 5.26
N GLY A 89 -2.39 16.93 5.43
CA GLY A 89 -1.47 15.90 4.96
C GLY A 89 -1.71 14.53 5.59
N ALA A 90 -2.11 14.49 6.87
CA ALA A 90 -2.51 13.23 7.51
C ALA A 90 -3.74 12.60 6.83
N TYR A 91 -4.78 13.40 6.53
CA TYR A 91 -5.95 12.90 5.79
C TYR A 91 -5.60 12.46 4.37
N LEU A 92 -4.83 13.28 3.64
CA LEU A 92 -4.42 12.96 2.28
C LEU A 92 -3.64 11.65 2.23
N ASN A 93 -2.64 11.48 3.10
CA ASN A 93 -1.83 10.26 3.14
C ASN A 93 -2.68 8.99 3.33
N GLU A 94 -3.64 9.02 4.25
CA GLU A 94 -4.51 7.87 4.49
C GLU A 94 -5.48 7.59 3.35
N LEU A 95 -6.22 8.61 2.91
CA LEU A 95 -7.27 8.45 1.92
C LEU A 95 -6.69 8.10 0.54
N CYS A 96 -5.64 8.81 0.13
CA CYS A 96 -4.95 8.55 -1.14
C CYS A 96 -4.38 7.13 -1.18
N ASP A 97 -3.83 6.64 -0.06
CA ASP A 97 -3.29 5.28 -0.02
C ASP A 97 -4.36 4.22 -0.19
N VAL A 98 -5.49 4.34 0.51
CA VAL A 98 -6.60 3.39 0.39
C VAL A 98 -7.15 3.38 -1.05
N VAL A 99 -7.34 4.56 -1.65
CA VAL A 99 -7.83 4.69 -3.02
C VAL A 99 -6.82 4.11 -4.02
N ALA A 100 -5.54 4.43 -3.89
CA ALA A 100 -4.48 3.94 -4.77
C ALA A 100 -4.32 2.41 -4.67
N ASP A 101 -4.28 1.87 -3.44
CA ASP A 101 -4.21 0.42 -3.20
C ASP A 101 -5.39 -0.31 -3.84
N ALA A 102 -6.63 0.15 -3.58
CA ALA A 102 -7.82 -0.46 -4.15
C ALA A 102 -7.80 -0.44 -5.69
N ALA A 103 -7.43 0.70 -6.30
CA ALA A 103 -7.34 0.80 -7.76
C ALA A 103 -6.32 -0.18 -8.35
N LEU A 104 -5.13 -0.26 -7.75
CA LEU A 104 -4.07 -1.17 -8.21
C LEU A 104 -4.47 -2.64 -8.05
N TYR A 105 -5.14 -3.00 -6.95
CA TYR A 105 -5.61 -4.37 -6.72
C TYR A 105 -6.73 -4.75 -7.70
N LEU A 106 -7.71 -3.86 -7.87
CA LEU A 106 -8.86 -4.06 -8.76
C LEU A 106 -8.50 -3.94 -10.24
N SER A 107 -7.33 -3.41 -10.59
CA SER A 107 -6.83 -3.46 -11.97
C SER A 107 -6.72 -4.90 -12.51
N LEU A 108 -6.56 -5.88 -11.61
CA LEU A 108 -6.52 -7.31 -11.95
C LEU A 108 -7.88 -7.85 -12.40
N LEU A 109 -8.99 -7.11 -12.25
CA LEU A 109 -10.28 -7.46 -12.85
C LEU A 109 -10.22 -7.58 -14.39
N GLY A 110 -9.21 -6.98 -15.01
CA GLY A 110 -8.96 -7.13 -16.44
C GLY A 110 -8.59 -8.55 -16.84
N VAL A 111 -8.01 -9.35 -15.93
CA VAL A 111 -7.56 -10.71 -16.21
C VAL A 111 -8.76 -11.60 -16.59
N PRO A 112 -8.85 -12.12 -17.83
CA PRO A 112 -10.03 -12.85 -18.28
C PRO A 112 -10.32 -14.09 -17.44
N GLY A 113 -11.52 -14.18 -16.88
CA GLY A 113 -11.97 -15.31 -16.05
C GLY A 113 -11.60 -15.22 -14.56
N VAL A 114 -11.01 -14.11 -14.09
CA VAL A 114 -10.73 -13.89 -12.66
C VAL A 114 -12.02 -13.75 -11.86
N SER A 115 -12.02 -14.21 -10.62
CA SER A 115 -13.17 -14.03 -9.74
C SER A 115 -13.24 -12.60 -9.20
N ALA A 116 -14.14 -11.79 -9.78
CA ALA A 116 -14.37 -10.42 -9.33
C ALA A 116 -14.76 -10.31 -7.84
N PRO A 117 -15.63 -11.17 -7.27
CA PRO A 117 -15.98 -11.10 -5.85
C PRO A 117 -14.77 -11.17 -4.92
N TRP A 118 -13.81 -12.06 -5.20
CA TRP A 118 -12.62 -12.22 -4.34
C TRP A 118 -11.67 -11.04 -4.42
N LEU A 119 -11.54 -10.38 -5.57
CA LEU A 119 -10.75 -9.14 -5.67
C LEU A 119 -11.40 -7.98 -4.91
N TRP A 120 -12.74 -7.87 -4.95
CA TRP A 120 -13.48 -6.88 -4.17
C TRP A 120 -13.39 -7.13 -2.66
N ILE A 121 -13.57 -8.39 -2.23
CA ILE A 121 -13.40 -8.81 -0.83
C ILE A 121 -11.98 -8.48 -0.36
N PHE A 122 -10.96 -8.81 -1.17
CA PHE A 122 -9.57 -8.49 -0.85
C PHE A 122 -9.36 -6.97 -0.72
N ALA A 123 -9.83 -6.17 -1.67
CA ALA A 123 -9.68 -4.71 -1.62
C ALA A 123 -10.36 -4.11 -0.37
N LEU A 124 -11.56 -4.57 -0.03
CA LEU A 124 -12.27 -4.16 1.18
C LEU A 124 -11.49 -4.55 2.44
N LEU A 125 -11.02 -5.79 2.55
CA LEU A 125 -10.26 -6.25 3.72
C LEU A 125 -8.90 -5.55 3.85
N ALA A 126 -8.25 -5.19 2.74
CA ALA A 126 -7.05 -4.38 2.75
C ALA A 126 -7.33 -2.96 3.25
N ALA A 127 -8.44 -2.33 2.83
CA ALA A 127 -8.87 -1.04 3.36
C ALA A 127 -9.20 -1.12 4.86
N LEU A 128 -9.93 -2.16 5.29
CA LEU A 128 -10.23 -2.42 6.69
C LEU A 128 -8.97 -2.65 7.52
N THR A 129 -7.92 -3.24 6.94
CA THR A 129 -6.63 -3.40 7.59
C THR A 129 -6.02 -2.04 7.93
N GLU A 130 -5.98 -1.11 6.98
CA GLU A 130 -5.48 0.26 7.24
C GLU A 130 -6.38 1.02 8.23
N TYR A 131 -7.70 0.91 8.06
CA TYR A 131 -8.66 1.54 8.96
C TYR A 131 -8.53 1.06 10.40
N ALA A 132 -8.41 -0.26 10.64
CA ALA A 132 -8.15 -0.82 11.97
C ALA A 132 -6.84 -0.32 12.57
N GLY A 133 -5.84 -0.02 11.74
CA GLY A 133 -4.59 0.61 12.18
C GLY A 133 -4.80 2.03 12.70
N VAL A 134 -5.57 2.84 11.98
CA VAL A 134 -5.91 4.24 12.32
C VAL A 134 -6.84 4.31 13.54
N LEU A 135 -7.80 3.39 13.65
CA LEU A 135 -8.72 3.30 14.79
C LEU A 135 -8.02 3.15 16.14
N GLY A 136 -6.78 2.63 16.18
CA GLY A 136 -5.97 2.61 17.39
C GLY A 136 -5.88 3.98 18.07
N LEU A 137 -5.76 5.05 17.28
CA LEU A 137 -5.69 6.43 17.78
C LEU A 137 -6.99 6.88 18.48
N MET A 138 -8.14 6.36 18.05
CA MET A 138 -9.45 6.72 18.63
C MET A 138 -9.69 6.04 19.97
N VAL A 139 -9.03 4.90 20.24
CA VAL A 139 -9.13 4.17 21.50
C VAL A 139 -7.97 4.47 22.46
N GLY A 140 -7.19 5.52 22.18
CA GLY A 140 -6.06 5.94 23.04
C GLY A 140 -4.80 5.10 22.87
N ALA A 141 -4.73 4.22 21.87
CA ALA A 141 -3.52 3.47 21.51
C ALA A 141 -2.74 4.19 20.40
N SER A 142 -1.48 3.81 20.19
CA SER A 142 -0.74 4.24 19.00
C SER A 142 -1.32 3.62 17.72
N ARG A 143 -0.96 4.20 16.57
CA ARG A 143 -1.34 3.61 15.27
C ARG A 143 -0.73 2.22 15.13
N ARG A 144 -1.59 1.23 14.86
CA ARG A 144 -1.18 -0.17 14.73
C ARG A 144 -0.71 -0.50 13.32
N TYR A 145 0.42 -1.20 13.24
CA TYR A 145 0.99 -1.72 11.98
C TYR A 145 1.11 -3.25 11.97
N ASP A 146 0.65 -3.91 13.02
CA ASP A 146 0.82 -5.34 13.26
C ASP A 146 0.15 -6.21 12.19
N GLY A 147 0.58 -7.47 12.17
CA GLY A 147 0.01 -8.55 11.40
C GLY A 147 0.82 -8.91 10.15
N PRO A 148 0.55 -10.08 9.56
CA PRO A 148 1.39 -10.65 8.51
C PRO A 148 1.17 -10.02 7.12
N MET A 149 0.14 -9.19 6.94
CA MET A 149 -0.25 -8.65 5.64
C MET A 149 -0.42 -7.13 5.68
N GLY A 150 0.68 -6.45 6.00
CA GLY A 150 0.78 -4.99 5.95
C GLY A 150 0.79 -4.45 4.52
N LYS A 151 0.87 -3.13 4.37
CA LYS A 151 0.85 -2.44 3.07
C LYS A 151 2.00 -2.89 2.15
N SER A 152 3.23 -2.93 2.66
CA SER A 152 4.40 -3.37 1.90
C SER A 152 4.32 -4.86 1.50
N ASP A 153 3.74 -5.71 2.35
CA ASP A 153 3.56 -7.14 2.04
C ASP A 153 2.58 -7.32 0.89
N ARG A 154 1.45 -6.61 0.92
CA ARG A 154 0.48 -6.60 -0.19
C ARG A 154 1.10 -6.07 -1.47
N ALA A 155 1.87 -4.98 -1.38
CA ALA A 155 2.57 -4.40 -2.53
C ALA A 155 3.52 -5.41 -3.19
N LEU A 156 4.27 -6.19 -2.38
CA LEU A 156 5.13 -7.26 -2.88
C LEU A 156 4.33 -8.36 -3.58
N VAL A 157 3.26 -8.87 -2.96
CA VAL A 157 2.44 -9.96 -3.54
C VAL A 157 1.81 -9.51 -4.87
N ILE A 158 1.27 -8.30 -4.94
CA ILE A 158 0.71 -7.75 -6.18
C ILE A 158 1.79 -7.55 -7.25
N GLY A 159 3.00 -7.14 -6.84
CA GLY A 159 4.14 -7.08 -7.75
C GLY A 159 4.50 -8.45 -8.33
N VAL A 160 4.59 -9.48 -7.49
CA VAL A 160 4.85 -10.87 -7.91
C VAL A 160 3.75 -11.39 -8.84
N LEU A 161 2.47 -11.10 -8.53
CA LEU A 161 1.36 -11.41 -9.43
C LEU A 161 1.55 -10.76 -10.80
N GLY A 162 1.96 -9.50 -10.84
CA GLY A 162 2.23 -8.77 -12.08
C GLY A 162 3.32 -9.43 -12.93
N VAL A 163 4.42 -9.86 -12.31
CA VAL A 163 5.48 -10.63 -12.99
C VAL A 163 4.95 -11.97 -13.50
N GLY A 164 4.24 -12.73 -12.67
CA GLY A 164 3.70 -14.03 -13.06
C GLY A 164 2.70 -13.95 -14.21
N LEU A 165 1.86 -12.91 -14.24
CA LEU A 165 0.94 -12.63 -15.35
C LEU A 165 1.68 -12.21 -16.62
N ALA A 166 2.69 -11.34 -16.52
CA ALA A 166 3.48 -10.90 -17.66
C ALA A 166 4.26 -12.04 -18.33
N CYS A 167 4.77 -12.98 -17.53
CA CYS A 167 5.50 -14.16 -18.01
C CYS A 167 4.59 -15.31 -18.45
N GLY A 168 3.27 -15.19 -18.32
CA GLY A 168 2.31 -16.27 -18.62
C GLY A 168 2.35 -17.45 -17.63
N LEU A 169 3.03 -17.30 -16.49
CA LEU A 169 3.13 -18.31 -15.44
C LEU A 169 1.86 -18.37 -14.58
N LEU A 170 1.11 -17.27 -14.53
CA LEU A 170 -0.16 -17.16 -13.82
C LEU A 170 -1.28 -16.76 -14.77
N GLY A 171 -2.48 -17.24 -14.48
CA GLY A 171 -3.72 -16.81 -15.11
C GLY A 171 -4.79 -16.53 -14.06
N ALA A 172 -6.05 -16.43 -14.49
CA ALA A 172 -7.18 -16.10 -13.62
C ALA A 172 -7.30 -16.94 -12.34
N ARG A 173 -7.07 -18.27 -12.44
CA ARG A 173 -7.12 -19.17 -11.27
C ARG A 173 -6.06 -18.80 -10.24
N GLY A 174 -4.83 -18.53 -10.68
CA GLY A 174 -3.73 -18.13 -9.80
C GLY A 174 -4.03 -16.81 -9.08
N VAL A 175 -4.49 -15.80 -9.83
CA VAL A 175 -4.89 -14.51 -9.26
C VAL A 175 -6.03 -14.67 -8.25
N THR A 176 -7.03 -15.49 -8.56
CA THR A 176 -8.17 -15.74 -7.67
C THR A 176 -7.73 -16.41 -6.36
N TRP A 177 -6.89 -17.45 -6.42
CA TRP A 177 -6.37 -18.11 -5.23
C TRP A 177 -5.52 -17.18 -4.37
N VAL A 178 -4.70 -16.34 -5.00
CA VAL A 178 -3.93 -15.33 -4.27
C VAL A 178 -4.84 -14.29 -3.62
N ALA A 179 -5.90 -13.83 -4.30
CA ALA A 179 -6.89 -12.92 -3.70
C ALA A 179 -7.60 -13.54 -2.48
N ILE A 180 -7.93 -14.83 -2.52
CA ILE A 180 -8.47 -15.58 -1.37
C ILE A 180 -7.45 -15.60 -0.21
N ALA A 181 -6.20 -16.01 -0.50
CA ALA A 181 -5.15 -16.08 0.52
C ALA A 181 -4.88 -14.71 1.16
N LEU A 182 -4.81 -13.65 0.35
CA LEU A 182 -4.65 -12.27 0.80
C LEU A 182 -5.85 -11.82 1.65
N SER A 183 -7.07 -12.18 1.28
CA SER A 183 -8.27 -11.87 2.06
C SER A 183 -8.18 -12.47 3.47
N LEU A 184 -7.82 -13.76 3.58
CA LEU A 184 -7.65 -14.42 4.87
C LEU A 184 -6.51 -13.79 5.68
N ALA A 185 -5.39 -13.45 5.04
CA ALA A 185 -4.26 -12.80 5.70
C ALA A 185 -4.58 -11.37 6.17
N CYS A 186 -5.35 -10.60 5.40
CA CYS A 186 -5.88 -9.30 5.81
C CYS A 186 -6.81 -9.44 7.01
N MET A 187 -7.72 -10.42 7.02
CA MET A 187 -8.60 -10.67 8.16
C MET A 187 -7.81 -10.99 9.44
N ALA A 188 -6.78 -11.84 9.35
CA ALA A 188 -5.88 -12.10 10.47
C ALA A 188 -5.12 -10.84 10.92
N THR A 189 -4.77 -9.96 9.98
CA THR A 189 -4.10 -8.68 10.26
C THR A 189 -5.03 -7.71 10.98
N VAL A 190 -6.29 -7.57 10.54
CA VAL A 190 -7.32 -6.77 11.23
C VAL A 190 -7.46 -7.24 12.67
N TRP A 191 -7.66 -8.55 12.89
CA TRP A 191 -7.80 -9.11 14.23
C TRP A 191 -6.59 -8.81 15.12
N ARG A 192 -5.36 -8.97 14.59
CA ARG A 192 -4.14 -8.67 15.33
C ARG A 192 -4.03 -7.18 15.70
N ARG A 193 -4.36 -6.28 14.77
CA ARG A 193 -4.34 -4.83 15.02
C ARG A 193 -5.34 -4.43 16.10
N VAL A 194 -6.57 -4.94 16.03
CA VAL A 194 -7.60 -4.69 17.06
C VAL A 194 -7.15 -5.21 18.42
N ARG A 195 -6.70 -6.47 18.50
CA ARG A 195 -6.24 -7.07 19.75
C ARG A 195 -5.07 -6.31 20.36
N ALA A 196 -4.12 -5.90 19.52
CA ALA A 196 -2.95 -5.15 20.00
C ALA A 196 -3.30 -3.71 20.40
N GLY A 197 -4.23 -3.05 19.70
CA GLY A 197 -4.78 -1.76 20.09
C GLY A 197 -5.48 -1.82 21.46
N LEU A 198 -6.31 -2.84 21.70
CA LEU A 198 -6.96 -3.05 23.00
C LEU A 198 -5.97 -3.37 24.13
N ALA A 199 -4.86 -4.06 23.83
CA ALA A 199 -3.84 -4.37 24.81
C ALA A 199 -2.94 -3.18 25.18
N GLU A 200 -2.80 -2.20 24.28
CA GLU A 200 -2.05 -0.96 24.51
C GLU A 200 -2.93 0.14 25.12
N ALA A 201 -4.22 0.17 24.75
CA ALA A 201 -5.16 1.13 25.28
C ALA A 201 -5.19 1.06 26.82
N PRO A 202 -5.18 2.21 27.53
CA PRO A 202 -5.35 2.21 28.97
C PRO A 202 -6.60 1.41 29.35
N ALA A 203 -6.50 0.55 30.37
CA ALA A 203 -7.69 -0.09 30.93
C ALA A 203 -8.67 1.03 31.28
N GLY A 204 -9.83 1.04 30.63
CA GLY A 204 -10.81 2.11 30.77
C GLY A 204 -11.13 2.34 32.25
N THR A 205 -11.07 3.60 32.68
CA THR A 205 -11.81 4.10 33.85
C THR A 205 -13.30 4.06 33.56
#